data_AF-A0A7M3X6B1-F1
#
_entry.id   AF-A0A7M3X6B1-F1
#
_cell.length_a   1.000
_cell.length_b   1.000
_cell.length_c   1.000
_cell.angle_alpha   90.00
_cell.angle_beta   90.00
_cell.angle_gamma   90.00
#
_symmetry.space_group_name_H-M   'P 1'
#
loop_
_entity.id
_entity.type
_entity.pdbx_description
1 polymer ?
#
loop_
_entity_poly.entity_id
_entity_poly.type
_entity_poly.pdbx_seq_one_letter_code
_entity_poly.pdbx_strand_id
1 'polypeptide(L)' 'MLASTIDVNAHLFADGNGFPTTPNPAQERAPGMAVVVANLQCLDPNTVAFEAFSHNTIRGAAGGVVLLAELAHSMELL' A
#
# COMPACT_ATOMS: atom_id res chain seq x y z
N MET A 1 -3.89 1.97 4.67
CA MET A 1 -4.26 1.52 6.03
C MET A 1 -3.75 2.51 7.05
N LEU A 2 -4.56 2.83 8.06
CA LEU A 2 -4.15 3.71 9.14
C LEU A 2 -3.54 2.90 10.27
N ALA A 3 -2.43 3.37 10.83
CA ALA A 3 -1.78 2.81 12.01
C ALA A 3 -1.36 3.95 12.95
N SER A 4 -1.10 3.64 14.22
CA SER A 4 -0.58 4.63 15.17
C SER A 4 0.88 4.99 14.87
N THR A 5 1.71 3.98 14.59
CA THR A 5 3.13 4.11 14.21
C THR A 5 3.46 3.16 13.06
N ILE A 6 4.60 3.34 12.38
CA ILE A 6 5.10 2.39 11.38
C ILE A 6 5.93 1.29 12.04
N ASP A 7 5.55 0.03 11.82
CA ASP A 7 6.40 -1.14 12.00
C ASP A 7 6.77 -1.69 10.63
N VAL A 8 8.03 -1.52 10.21
CA VAL A 8 8.49 -1.89 8.86
C VAL A 8 8.38 -3.39 8.57
N ASN A 9 8.47 -4.25 9.59
CA ASN A 9 8.43 -5.70 9.41
C ASN A 9 6.98 -6.20 9.35
N ALA A 10 6.14 -5.73 10.28
CA ALA A 10 4.74 -6.10 10.30
C ALA A 10 3.98 -5.51 9.10
N HIS A 11 4.33 -4.29 8.68
CA HIS A 11 3.55 -3.56 7.67
C HIS A 11 3.98 -3.78 6.22
N LEU A 12 5.08 -4.52 5.99
CA LEU A 12 5.69 -4.67 4.65
C LEU A 12 4.69 -5.13 3.58
N PHE A 13 3.81 -6.07 3.94
CA PHE A 13 2.85 -6.67 3.02
C PHE A 13 1.41 -6.23 3.26
N ALA A 14 1.20 -5.04 3.84
CA ALA A 14 -0.14 -4.47 3.98
C ALA A 14 -0.97 -4.62 2.69
N ASP A 15 -2.19 -5.14 2.82
CA ASP A 15 -3.04 -5.52 1.69
C ASP A 15 -4.32 -4.67 1.57
N GLY A 16 -4.57 -3.79 2.55
CA GLY A 16 -5.75 -2.93 2.64
C GLY A 16 -6.78 -3.40 3.66
N ASN A 17 -6.72 -4.66 4.10
CA ASN A 17 -7.56 -5.26 5.13
C ASN A 17 -6.77 -5.61 6.40
N GLY A 18 -5.47 -5.90 6.26
CA GLY A 18 -4.60 -6.26 7.37
C GLY A 18 -3.12 -6.32 6.96
N PHE A 19 -2.35 -6.99 7.81
CA PHE A 19 -0.89 -7.05 7.76
C PHE A 19 -0.42 -8.51 7.64
N PRO A 20 -0.59 -9.16 6.48
CA PRO A 20 -0.13 -10.53 6.30
C PRO A 20 1.40 -10.59 6.43
N THR A 21 1.92 -11.63 7.10
CA THR A 21 3.35 -11.77 7.37
C THR A 21 4.05 -12.71 6.38
N THR A 22 3.31 -13.68 5.83
CA THR A 22 3.83 -14.67 4.86
C THR A 22 2.83 -14.86 3.72
N PRO A 23 2.56 -13.82 2.93
CA PRO A 23 1.59 -13.92 1.84
C PRO A 23 2.05 -14.91 0.77
N ASN A 24 1.11 -15.68 0.22
CA ASN A 24 1.35 -16.54 -0.92
C ASN A 24 0.99 -15.81 -2.22
N PRO A 25 1.96 -15.30 -2.99
CA PRO A 25 1.67 -14.51 -4.19
C PRO A 25 0.95 -15.31 -5.30
N ALA A 26 0.94 -16.64 -5.23
CA ALA A 26 0.18 -17.47 -6.17
C ALA A 26 -1.33 -17.49 -5.88
N GLN A 27 -1.74 -17.16 -4.65
CA GLN A 27 -3.13 -17.20 -4.19
C GLN A 27 -3.65 -15.80 -3.79
N GLU A 28 -2.75 -14.93 -3.34
CA GLU A 28 -3.06 -13.61 -2.78
C GLU A 28 -2.39 -12.53 -3.64
N ARG A 29 -3.19 -11.60 -4.16
CA ARG A 29 -2.71 -10.53 -5.07
C ARG A 29 -2.58 -9.16 -4.42
N ALA A 30 -3.28 -8.95 -3.31
CA ALA A 30 -3.33 -7.70 -2.58
C ALA A 30 -2.11 -7.41 -1.66
N PRO A 31 -1.40 -8.41 -1.09
CA PRO A 31 -0.29 -8.14 -0.19
C PRO A 31 0.81 -7.26 -0.80
N GLY A 32 1.17 -6.19 -0.10
CA GLY A 32 2.15 -5.19 -0.56
C GLY A 32 1.61 -4.14 -1.54
N MET A 33 0.32 -4.20 -1.91
CA MET A 33 -0.33 -3.20 -2.77
C MET A 33 -0.95 -2.03 -1.99
N ALA A 34 -1.04 -2.11 -0.66
CA ALA A 34 -1.54 -1.01 0.16
C ALA A 34 -0.39 -0.12 0.68
N VAL A 35 -0.73 1.14 0.96
CA VAL A 35 0.15 2.09 1.67
C VAL A 35 -0.31 2.17 3.11
N VAL A 36 0.62 2.12 4.05
CA VAL A 36 0.36 2.35 5.48
C VAL A 36 0.66 3.81 5.80
N VAL A 37 -0.27 4.48 6.46
CA VAL A 37 -0.14 5.86 6.92
C VAL A 37 -0.21 5.86 8.43
N ALA A 38 0.75 6.51 9.09
CA ALA A 38 0.84 6.59 10.54
C ALA A 38 1.32 7.96 11.00
N ASN A 39 1.39 8.15 12.33
CA ASN A 39 1.87 9.39 12.93
C ASN A 39 1.17 10.65 12.37
N LEU A 40 -0.14 10.54 12.12
CA LEU A 40 -0.95 11.66 11.62
C LEU A 40 -1.06 12.75 12.69
N GLN A 41 -0.60 13.95 12.36
CA GLN A 41 -0.61 15.11 13.25
C GLN A 41 -1.15 16.33 12.50
N CYS A 42 -2.06 17.05 13.13
CA CYS A 42 -2.43 18.41 12.69
C CYS A 42 -1.53 19.38 13.45
N LEU A 43 -0.52 19.93 12.77
CA LEU A 43 0.45 20.83 13.39
C LEU A 43 -0.13 22.23 13.60
N ASP A 44 -0.96 22.68 12.66
CA ASP A 44 -1.67 23.96 12.69
C ASP A 44 -2.92 23.88 11.75
N PRO A 45 -3.77 24.92 11.64
CA PRO A 45 -4.98 24.88 10.82
C PRO A 45 -4.77 24.53 9.34
N ASN A 46 -3.55 24.72 8.82
CA ASN A 46 -3.23 24.56 7.40
C ASN A 46 -2.17 23.47 7.15
N THR A 47 -1.64 22.83 8.19
CA THR A 47 -0.55 21.85 8.06
C THR A 47 -0.88 20.53 8.74
N VAL A 48 -0.83 19.46 7.94
CA VAL A 48 -0.93 18.07 8.41
C VAL A 48 0.38 17.36 8.08
N ALA A 49 0.95 16.67 9.07
CA ALA A 49 2.10 15.81 8.90
C ALA A 49 1.69 14.34 9.10
N PHE A 50 2.33 13.44 8.38
CA PHE A 50 2.16 12.00 8.54
C PHE A 50 3.39 11.27 8.00
N GLU A 51 3.50 10.01 8.37
CA GLU A 51 4.45 9.07 7.78
C GLU A 51 3.70 8.12 6.87
N ALA A 52 4.31 7.77 5.73
CA ALA A 52 3.78 6.78 4.82
C ALA A 52 4.83 5.72 4.49
N PHE A 53 4.41 4.46 4.50
CA PHE A 53 5.24 3.31 4.21
C PHE A 53 4.57 2.43 3.15
N SER A 54 5.34 1.98 2.17
CA SER A 54 4.83 1.14 1.08
C SER A 54 5.93 0.23 0.55
N HIS A 55 5.53 -0.90 -0.02
CA HIS A 55 6.47 -1.81 -0.67
C HIS A 55 6.94 -1.21 -2.00
N ASN A 56 8.21 -0.84 -2.08
CA ASN A 56 8.76 -0.12 -3.24
C ASN A 56 8.75 -0.95 -4.55
N THR A 57 9.00 -2.26 -4.48
CA THR A 57 9.00 -3.12 -5.68
C THR A 57 7.60 -3.59 -6.11
N ILE A 58 6.64 -3.69 -5.17
CA ILE A 58 5.26 -4.08 -5.44
C ILE A 58 4.43 -2.82 -5.73
N ARG A 59 3.98 -2.09 -4.71
CA ARG A 59 3.20 -0.86 -4.88
C ARG A 59 3.93 0.20 -5.71
N GLY A 60 5.21 0.41 -5.44
CA GLY A 60 5.99 1.50 -6.04
C GLY A 60 6.50 1.23 -7.46
N ALA A 61 6.46 -0.02 -7.94
CA ALA A 61 7.00 -0.40 -9.23
C ALA A 61 6.12 -1.43 -9.94
N ALA A 62 6.42 -2.73 -9.82
CA ALA A 62 5.83 -3.77 -10.66
C ALA A 62 4.31 -3.90 -10.47
N GLY A 63 3.85 -3.95 -9.23
CA GLY A 63 2.43 -4.04 -8.92
C GLY A 63 1.62 -2.83 -9.39
N GLY A 64 2.20 -1.62 -9.30
CA GLY A 64 1.57 -0.42 -9.85
C GLY A 64 1.36 -0.48 -11.36
N VAL A 65 2.35 -0.99 -12.11
CA VAL A 65 2.24 -1.16 -13.56
C VAL A 65 1.21 -2.24 -13.93
N VAL A 66 1.21 -3.38 -13.21
CA VAL A 66 0.20 -4.42 -13.41
C VAL A 66 -1.20 -3.89 -13.15
N LEU A 67 -1.40 -3.13 -12.07
CA LEU A 67 -2.70 -2.51 -11.76
C LEU A 67 -3.17 -1.54 -12.86
N LEU A 68 -2.26 -0.77 -13.46
CA LEU A 68 -2.59 0.09 -14.60
C LEU A 68 -2.96 -0.72 -15.85
N ALA A 69 -2.29 -1.85 -16.10
CA ALA A 69 -2.62 -2.74 -17.21
C ALA A 69 -3.99 -3.40 -17.00
N GLU A 70 -4.29 -3.87 -15.78
CA GLU A 70 -5.61 -4.40 -15.41
C GLU A 70 -6.71 -3.34 -15.60
N LEU A 71 -6.44 -2.09 -15.19
CA LEU A 71 -7.36 -0.98 -15.40
C LEU A 71 -7.59 -0.72 -16.90
N ALA A 72 -6.52 -0.60 -17.69
CA ALA A 72 -6.61 -0.36 -19.13
C ALA A 72 -7.42 -1.45 -19.85
N HIS A 73 -7.19 -2.72 -19.49
CA HIS A 73 -7.96 -3.84 -20.00
C HIS A 73 -9.44 -3.75 -19.58
N SER A 74 -9.74 -3.42 -18.31
CA SER A 74 -11.13 -3.25 -17.83
C SER A 74 -11.87 -2.09 -18.52
N MET A 75 -11.13 -1.14 -19.08
CA MET A 75 -11.65 -0.01 -19.85
C MET A 75 -11.69 -0.28 -21.36
N GLU A 76 -11.39 -1.51 -21.80
CA GLU A 76 -11.34 -1.91 -23.22
C GLU A 76 -10.33 -1.09 -24.05
N LEU A 77 -9.25 -0.60 -23.42
CA LEU A 77 -8.18 0.13 -24.09
C LEU A 77 -7.07 -0.80 -24.63
N LEU A 78 -7.07 -2.07 -24.20
CA LEU A 78 -6.15 -3.15 -24.59
C LEU A 78 -6.85 -4.51 -24.57
#